data_AF-A0A151GW09-F1
#
_entry.id   AF-A0A151GW09-F1
#
_cell.length_a   1.000
_cell.length_b   1.000
_cell.length_c   1.000
_cell.angle_alpha   90.00
_cell.angle_beta   90.00
_cell.angle_gamma   90.00
#
_symmetry.space_group_name_H-M   'P 1'
#
loop_
_entity.id
_entity.type
_entity.pdbx_description
1 polymer ?
#
loop_
_entity_poly.entity_id
_entity_poly.type
_entity_poly.pdbx_seq_one_letter_code
_entity_poly.pdbx_strand_id
1 'polypeptide(L)'
;MADKAQRRIQAIGQQLQSASPNSSGLASIIQVAPGSSAARLQGKVAIITGANSPMGIGRATAHQFAESGARALYLCDLDATHLASHKQDMLASFPTVEIHTRQLDAADDGQVQAVVDDALIRYGRLDVLFANAGVTGRNVVFAELSDDDFMSVLRTNTLSVFLAAKHAAPAMARTSEVKPVAGGSIIATASVAGLRSNAGSTPYSASKAAVISLAQTISYQLAGTGVRINAICPGLIETGMTAPVYAAARARGSERKIGHLNPTRRGGHADEIARVALFLGSDESSYVNGQAWAVDGGLSAGHPYVPGRLG
;
A
#
# COMPACT_ATOMS: atom_id res chain seq x y z
N MET A 1 1.29 -35.33 -15.50
CA MET A 1 1.97 -34.46 -14.51
C MET A 1 1.48 -33.00 -14.53
N ALA A 2 1.15 -32.42 -15.70
CA ALA A 2 0.54 -31.09 -15.81
C ALA A 2 -0.68 -30.87 -14.88
N ASP A 3 -1.56 -31.86 -14.77
CA ASP A 3 -2.76 -31.81 -13.93
C ASP A 3 -2.46 -31.63 -12.43
N LYS A 4 -1.36 -32.20 -11.89
CA LYS A 4 -0.98 -32.03 -10.47
C LYS A 4 -0.44 -30.62 -10.16
N ALA A 5 0.36 -30.04 -11.07
CA ALA A 5 0.86 -28.67 -10.91
C ALA A 5 -0.27 -27.65 -11.04
N GLN A 6 -1.20 -27.89 -11.97
CA GLN A 6 -2.38 -27.06 -12.19
C GLN A 6 -3.33 -27.12 -10.99
N ARG A 7 -3.53 -28.30 -10.39
CA ARG A 7 -4.27 -28.47 -9.13
C ARG A 7 -3.59 -27.80 -7.94
N ARG A 8 -2.25 -27.79 -7.85
CA ARG A 8 -1.52 -27.05 -6.78
C ARG A 8 -1.65 -25.53 -6.92
N ILE A 9 -1.56 -25.00 -8.14
CA ILE A 9 -1.77 -23.56 -8.42
C ILE A 9 -3.22 -23.18 -8.11
N GLN A 10 -4.19 -24.02 -8.51
CA GLN A 10 -5.60 -23.83 -8.14
C GLN A 10 -5.84 -23.94 -6.63
N ALA A 11 -5.16 -24.85 -5.92
CA ALA A 11 -5.29 -25.00 -4.47
C ALA A 11 -4.79 -23.75 -3.70
N ILE A 12 -3.74 -23.09 -4.18
CA ILE A 12 -3.28 -21.80 -3.61
C ILE A 12 -4.34 -20.71 -3.85
N GLY A 13 -5.00 -20.70 -5.03
CA GLY A 13 -6.13 -19.80 -5.29
C GLY A 13 -7.41 -20.14 -4.51
N GLN A 14 -7.62 -21.41 -4.17
CA GLN A 14 -8.78 -21.91 -3.42
C GLN A 14 -8.64 -21.79 -1.89
N GLN A 15 -7.43 -21.57 -1.36
CA GLN A 15 -7.23 -21.21 0.05
C GLN A 15 -7.77 -19.81 0.40
N LEU A 16 -8.10 -19.01 -0.61
CA LEU A 16 -8.70 -17.70 -0.48
C LEU A 16 -10.20 -17.86 -0.25
N GLN A 17 -10.66 -17.66 0.97
CA GLN A 17 -12.09 -17.72 1.29
C GLN A 17 -12.85 -16.67 0.47
N SER A 18 -13.92 -17.09 -0.20
CA SER A 18 -14.82 -16.18 -0.91
C SER A 18 -15.56 -15.30 0.11
N ALA A 19 -15.41 -13.98 -0.05
CA ALA A 19 -16.02 -12.97 0.80
C ALA A 19 -17.55 -12.89 0.62
N SER A 20 -18.31 -13.10 1.70
CA SER A 20 -19.67 -12.55 1.82
C SER A 20 -19.59 -11.06 2.19
N PRO A 21 -20.59 -10.23 1.84
CA PRO A 21 -20.64 -8.83 2.30
C PRO A 21 -20.71 -8.78 3.84
N ASN A 22 -19.99 -7.83 4.44
CA ASN A 22 -20.08 -7.60 5.89
C ASN A 22 -21.30 -6.72 6.23
N SER A 23 -21.55 -6.49 7.53
CA SER A 23 -22.68 -5.69 8.03
C SER A 23 -22.70 -4.23 7.55
N SER A 24 -21.59 -3.72 6.99
CA SER A 24 -21.46 -2.37 6.45
C SER A 24 -21.77 -2.26 4.94
N GLY A 25 -22.15 -3.37 4.29
CA GLY A 25 -22.39 -3.42 2.84
C GLY A 25 -21.12 -3.43 1.98
N LEU A 26 -19.93 -3.47 2.61
CA LEU A 26 -18.65 -3.60 1.93
C LEU A 26 -18.33 -5.08 1.67
N ALA A 27 -17.66 -5.36 0.55
CA ALA A 27 -17.10 -6.70 0.31
C ALA A 27 -16.07 -7.03 1.40
N SER A 28 -16.00 -8.28 1.87
CA SER A 28 -14.95 -8.66 2.82
C SER A 28 -13.56 -8.59 2.16
N ILE A 29 -12.54 -8.27 2.96
CA ILE A 29 -11.15 -8.30 2.51
C ILE A 29 -10.74 -9.76 2.31
N ILE A 30 -10.18 -10.06 1.13
CA ILE A 30 -9.61 -11.39 0.87
C ILE A 30 -8.41 -11.59 1.78
N GLN A 31 -8.52 -12.52 2.73
CA GLN A 31 -7.45 -12.91 3.62
C GLN A 31 -6.62 -14.02 2.99
N VAL A 32 -5.32 -13.79 2.79
CA VAL A 32 -4.42 -14.77 2.16
C VAL A 32 -3.73 -15.68 3.16
N ALA A 33 -3.78 -15.35 4.45
CA ALA A 33 -3.22 -16.10 5.56
C ALA A 33 -3.94 -15.73 6.87
N PRO A 34 -3.77 -16.50 7.97
CA PRO A 34 -4.25 -16.08 9.28
C PRO A 34 -3.69 -14.72 9.72
N GLY A 35 -4.37 -14.07 10.66
CA GLY A 35 -3.88 -12.85 11.30
C GLY A 35 -2.54 -13.05 12.02
N SER A 36 -1.86 -11.94 12.33
CA SER A 36 -0.64 -11.99 13.15
C SER A 36 -0.97 -12.44 14.57
N SER A 37 -0.23 -13.39 15.13
CA SER A 37 -0.39 -13.81 16.54
C SER A 37 0.16 -12.78 17.54
N ALA A 38 0.95 -11.81 17.09
CA ALA A 38 1.52 -10.74 17.89
C ALA A 38 0.93 -9.38 17.53
N ALA A 39 0.73 -8.52 18.54
CA ALA A 39 0.29 -7.13 18.39
C ALA A 39 1.44 -6.22 17.90
N ARG A 40 1.78 -6.33 16.61
CA ARG A 40 2.95 -5.69 15.99
C ARG A 40 2.91 -4.16 15.95
N LEU A 41 1.75 -3.55 16.18
CA LEU A 41 1.54 -2.11 16.27
C LEU A 41 0.92 -1.68 17.61
N GLN A 42 1.09 -2.48 18.67
CA GLN A 42 0.51 -2.19 19.97
C GLN A 42 0.74 -0.73 20.41
N GLY A 43 -0.34 0.02 20.60
CA GLY A 43 -0.29 1.39 21.09
C GLY A 43 0.17 2.46 20.09
N LYS A 44 0.50 2.07 18.85
CA LYS A 44 1.02 2.98 17.80
C LYS A 44 -0.09 3.76 17.09
N VAL A 45 0.25 4.96 16.62
CA VAL A 45 -0.62 5.83 15.83
C VAL A 45 -0.17 5.82 14.37
N ALA A 46 -1.08 5.52 13.45
CA ALA A 46 -0.78 5.45 12.03
C ALA A 46 -1.70 6.31 11.15
N ILE A 47 -1.13 6.86 10.08
CA ILE A 47 -1.84 7.58 9.03
C ILE A 47 -1.71 6.80 7.71
N ILE A 48 -2.82 6.61 6.99
CA ILE A 48 -2.86 5.88 5.72
C ILE A 48 -3.57 6.76 4.68
N THR A 49 -2.86 7.14 3.61
CA THR A 49 -3.47 7.84 2.46
C THR A 49 -3.92 6.85 1.38
N GLY A 50 -4.94 7.21 0.58
CA GLY A 50 -5.50 6.30 -0.42
C GLY A 50 -6.32 5.16 0.22
N ALA A 51 -7.09 5.48 1.25
CA ALA A 51 -7.83 4.51 2.07
C ALA A 51 -9.32 4.34 1.69
N ASN A 52 -9.81 5.01 0.63
CA ASN A 52 -11.23 4.98 0.27
C ASN A 52 -11.65 3.72 -0.50
N SER A 53 -10.76 3.11 -1.29
CA SER A 53 -11.16 1.99 -2.16
C SER A 53 -11.68 0.77 -1.36
N PRO A 54 -12.88 0.25 -1.66
CA PRO A 54 -13.46 -0.92 -0.98
C PRO A 54 -12.61 -2.19 -1.04
N MET A 55 -11.78 -2.34 -2.06
CA MET A 55 -10.88 -3.48 -2.24
C MET A 55 -9.42 -3.02 -2.36
N GLY A 56 -9.10 -1.85 -1.77
CA GLY A 56 -7.79 -1.23 -1.90
C GLY A 56 -6.75 -1.72 -0.88
N ILE A 57 -5.49 -1.48 -1.21
CA ILE A 57 -4.33 -1.72 -0.33
C ILE A 57 -4.45 -0.91 0.97
N GLY A 58 -4.90 0.35 0.89
CA GLY A 58 -5.06 1.22 2.06
C GLY A 58 -6.05 0.64 3.08
N ARG A 59 -7.23 0.18 2.62
CA ARG A 59 -8.23 -0.50 3.46
C ARG A 59 -7.66 -1.78 4.08
N ALA A 60 -7.06 -2.65 3.27
CA ALA A 60 -6.48 -3.90 3.79
C ALA A 60 -5.40 -3.63 4.85
N THR A 61 -4.57 -2.60 4.64
CA THR A 61 -3.54 -2.19 5.60
C THR A 61 -4.13 -1.67 6.90
N ALA A 62 -5.21 -0.88 6.82
CA ALA A 62 -5.90 -0.40 8.01
C ALA A 62 -6.43 -1.56 8.88
N HIS A 63 -7.01 -2.59 8.27
CA HIS A 63 -7.45 -3.78 9.01
C HIS A 63 -6.27 -4.55 9.63
N GLN A 64 -5.19 -4.77 8.87
CA GLN A 64 -3.99 -5.42 9.41
C GLN A 64 -3.38 -4.65 10.58
N PHE A 65 -3.42 -3.31 10.53
CA PHE A 65 -2.89 -2.46 11.60
C PHE A 65 -3.80 -2.48 12.84
N ALA A 66 -5.12 -2.45 12.64
CA ALA A 66 -6.10 -2.53 13.72
C ALA A 66 -6.04 -3.88 14.43
N GLU A 67 -6.01 -4.98 13.68
CA GLU A 67 -5.83 -6.34 14.22
C GLU A 67 -4.51 -6.46 15.01
N SER A 68 -3.47 -5.73 14.59
CA SER A 68 -2.16 -5.71 15.25
C SER A 68 -2.05 -4.74 16.43
N GLY A 69 -3.17 -4.25 16.97
CA GLY A 69 -3.20 -3.48 18.22
C GLY A 69 -2.88 -1.99 18.08
N ALA A 70 -2.98 -1.42 16.88
CA ALA A 70 -2.84 0.03 16.70
C ALA A 70 -3.77 0.79 17.66
N ARG A 71 -3.27 1.88 18.25
CA ARG A 71 -4.09 2.75 19.11
C ARG A 71 -5.08 3.56 18.29
N ALA A 72 -4.58 4.18 17.22
CA ALA A 72 -5.37 5.06 16.38
C ALA A 72 -4.94 4.97 14.92
N LEU A 73 -5.93 5.03 14.02
CA LEU A 73 -5.74 4.99 12.58
C LEU A 73 -6.45 6.17 11.91
N TYR A 74 -5.71 6.91 11.09
CA TYR A 74 -6.25 7.92 10.20
C TYR A 74 -6.39 7.35 8.79
N LEU A 75 -7.63 7.25 8.33
CA LEU A 75 -8.00 6.87 6.97
C LEU A 75 -8.20 8.13 6.14
N CYS A 76 -7.26 8.38 5.23
CA CYS A 76 -7.19 9.60 4.44
C CYS A 76 -7.36 9.30 2.96
N ASP A 77 -8.16 10.10 2.26
CA ASP A 77 -8.33 9.98 0.81
C ASP A 77 -8.92 11.27 0.23
N LEU A 78 -8.71 11.50 -1.07
CA LEU A 78 -9.29 12.62 -1.79
C LEU A 78 -10.81 12.48 -1.90
N ASP A 79 -11.28 11.24 -2.06
CA ASP A 79 -12.70 10.88 -2.08
C ASP A 79 -13.11 10.28 -0.73
N ALA A 80 -14.22 10.76 -0.16
CA ALA A 80 -14.73 10.31 1.13
C ALA A 80 -15.84 9.24 1.04
N THR A 81 -16.24 8.81 -0.15
CA THR A 81 -17.45 8.01 -0.42
C THR A 81 -17.59 6.77 0.47
N HIS A 82 -16.50 6.07 0.77
CA HIS A 82 -16.50 4.85 1.58
C HIS A 82 -15.76 4.97 2.92
N LEU A 83 -15.14 6.12 3.23
CA LEU A 83 -14.37 6.28 4.47
C LEU A 83 -15.24 6.02 5.72
N ALA A 84 -16.47 6.50 5.72
CA ALA A 84 -17.41 6.26 6.82
C ALA A 84 -17.77 4.77 6.98
N SER A 85 -18.01 4.08 5.87
CA SER A 85 -18.28 2.63 5.87
C SER A 85 -17.08 1.82 6.36
N HIS A 86 -15.85 2.18 5.95
CA HIS A 86 -14.63 1.55 6.46
C HIS A 86 -14.50 1.73 7.96
N LYS A 87 -14.76 2.94 8.47
CA LYS A 87 -14.76 3.21 9.92
C LYS A 87 -15.77 2.33 10.66
N GLN A 88 -16.99 2.21 10.16
CA GLN A 88 -18.02 1.37 10.80
C GLN A 88 -17.63 -0.11 10.81
N ASP A 89 -17.14 -0.64 9.69
CA ASP A 89 -16.66 -2.02 9.55
C ASP A 89 -15.52 -2.33 10.53
N MET A 90 -14.54 -1.43 10.60
CA MET A 90 -13.40 -1.57 11.48
C MET A 90 -13.78 -1.50 12.96
N LEU A 91 -14.68 -0.58 13.35
CA LEU A 91 -15.14 -0.49 14.74
C LEU A 91 -15.96 -1.71 15.17
N ALA A 92 -16.66 -2.37 14.25
CA ALA A 92 -17.35 -3.62 14.54
C ALA A 92 -16.37 -4.77 14.84
N SER A 93 -15.20 -4.78 14.19
CA SER A 93 -14.18 -5.83 14.36
C SER A 93 -13.15 -5.51 15.44
N PHE A 94 -12.83 -4.22 15.64
CA PHE A 94 -11.74 -3.72 16.46
C PHE A 94 -12.21 -2.52 17.32
N PRO A 95 -13.14 -2.72 18.26
CA PRO A 95 -13.81 -1.65 18.98
C PRO A 95 -12.89 -0.79 19.86
N THR A 96 -11.67 -1.27 20.15
CA THR A 96 -10.68 -0.55 20.97
C THR A 96 -9.78 0.38 20.16
N VAL A 97 -9.83 0.33 18.82
CA VAL A 97 -8.99 1.14 17.94
C VAL A 97 -9.71 2.44 17.61
N GLU A 98 -9.07 3.59 17.82
CA GLU A 98 -9.64 4.88 17.46
C GLU A 98 -9.50 5.13 15.94
N ILE A 99 -10.63 5.17 15.22
CA ILE A 99 -10.64 5.36 13.76
C ILE A 99 -11.06 6.79 13.39
N HIS A 100 -10.18 7.51 12.69
CA HIS A 100 -10.41 8.85 12.16
C HIS A 100 -10.48 8.82 10.64
N THR A 101 -11.47 9.47 10.07
CA THR A 101 -11.59 9.65 8.62
C THR A 101 -11.27 11.10 8.27
N ARG A 102 -10.49 11.32 7.22
CA ARG A 102 -10.17 12.65 6.70
C ARG A 102 -10.27 12.64 5.17
N GLN A 103 -11.13 13.51 4.64
CA GLN A 103 -11.07 13.83 3.22
C GLN A 103 -9.92 14.82 3.02
N LEU A 104 -8.88 14.43 2.28
CA LEU A 104 -7.76 15.31 1.98
C LEU A 104 -7.06 14.95 0.68
N ASP A 105 -6.48 15.95 0.03
CA ASP A 105 -5.53 15.73 -1.06
C ASP A 105 -4.14 15.44 -0.48
N ALA A 106 -3.64 14.23 -0.71
CA ALA A 106 -2.31 13.83 -0.25
C ALA A 106 -1.17 14.61 -0.91
N ALA A 107 -1.43 15.33 -2.00
CA ALA A 107 -0.50 16.23 -2.67
C ALA A 107 -0.71 17.72 -2.30
N ASP A 108 -1.49 18.01 -1.27
CA ASP A 108 -1.64 19.35 -0.68
C ASP A 108 -0.83 19.47 0.62
N ASP A 109 0.11 20.41 0.65
CA ASP A 109 1.07 20.58 1.75
C ASP A 109 0.38 20.87 3.09
N GLY A 110 -0.61 21.77 3.09
CA GLY A 110 -1.31 22.20 4.30
C GLY A 110 -2.22 21.12 4.86
N GLN A 111 -2.90 20.37 4.00
CA GLN A 111 -3.79 19.28 4.45
C GLN A 111 -3.01 18.08 4.99
N VAL A 112 -1.87 17.74 4.39
CA VAL A 112 -0.98 16.69 4.93
C VAL A 112 -0.40 17.11 6.27
N GLN A 113 0.04 18.37 6.41
CA GLN A 113 0.50 18.91 7.69
C GLN A 113 -0.61 18.81 8.76
N ALA A 114 -1.82 19.25 8.44
CA ALA A 114 -2.94 19.29 9.38
C ALA A 114 -3.30 17.92 9.96
N VAL A 115 -3.26 16.84 9.16
CA VAL A 115 -3.53 15.49 9.69
C VAL A 115 -2.40 14.94 10.55
N VAL A 116 -1.15 15.29 10.24
CA VAL A 116 0.01 14.96 11.08
C VAL A 116 -0.04 15.71 12.42
N ASP A 117 -0.38 17.00 12.37
CA ASP A 117 -0.53 17.83 13.57
C ASP A 117 -1.67 17.35 14.47
N ASP A 118 -2.82 16.93 13.91
CA ASP A 118 -3.92 16.34 14.70
C ASP A 118 -3.48 15.08 15.44
N ALA A 119 -2.67 14.21 14.81
CA ALA A 119 -2.12 13.03 15.48
C ALA A 119 -1.20 13.41 16.65
N LEU A 120 -0.33 14.41 16.46
CA LEU A 120 0.55 14.91 17.52
C LEU A 120 -0.22 15.57 18.66
N ILE A 121 -1.25 16.37 18.36
CA ILE A 121 -2.07 17.05 19.36
C ILE A 121 -2.87 16.03 20.19
N ARG A 122 -3.50 15.06 19.52
CA ARG A 122 -4.40 14.10 20.17
C ARG A 122 -3.67 13.01 20.94
N TYR A 123 -2.54 12.54 20.40
CA TYR A 123 -1.86 11.36 20.91
C TYR A 123 -0.45 11.63 21.40
N GLY A 124 0.09 12.83 21.22
CA GLY A 124 1.49 13.13 21.56
C GLY A 124 2.50 12.35 20.72
N ARG A 125 2.06 11.67 19.65
CA ARG A 125 2.90 10.78 18.82
C ARG A 125 2.33 10.55 17.42
N LEU A 126 3.24 10.29 16.49
CA LEU A 126 2.99 9.62 15.22
C LEU A 126 4.04 8.52 15.05
N ASP A 127 3.66 7.33 14.60
CA ASP A 127 4.57 6.18 14.49
C ASP A 127 4.69 5.65 13.07
N VAL A 128 3.59 5.62 12.31
CA VAL A 128 3.58 5.12 10.93
C VAL A 128 2.84 6.09 10.01
N LEU A 129 3.41 6.40 8.85
CA LEU A 129 2.68 7.04 7.75
C LEU A 129 2.85 6.19 6.50
N PHE A 130 1.75 5.58 6.05
CA PHE A 130 1.69 4.89 4.78
C PHE A 130 1.16 5.82 3.67
N ALA A 131 2.09 6.40 2.91
CA ALA A 131 1.83 7.23 1.75
C ALA A 131 1.43 6.34 0.56
N ASN A 132 0.17 5.92 0.57
CA ASN A 132 -0.36 4.93 -0.37
C ASN A 132 -1.25 5.53 -1.49
N ALA A 133 -1.67 6.79 -1.37
CA ALA A 133 -2.40 7.48 -2.43
C ALA A 133 -1.68 7.39 -3.79
N GLY A 134 -2.44 7.17 -4.86
CA GLY A 134 -1.86 7.10 -6.20
C GLY A 134 -2.89 6.90 -7.31
N VAL A 135 -2.46 7.22 -8.54
CA VAL A 135 -3.24 7.12 -9.78
C VAL A 135 -2.40 6.53 -10.90
N THR A 136 -3.04 5.93 -11.91
CA THR A 136 -2.37 5.38 -13.10
C THR A 136 -2.17 6.39 -14.22
N GLY A 137 -2.96 7.47 -14.22
CA GLY A 137 -3.07 8.38 -15.37
C GLY A 137 -3.80 7.75 -16.56
N ARG A 138 -3.75 8.43 -17.72
CA ARG A 138 -4.34 7.97 -18.97
C ARG A 138 -3.53 6.80 -19.56
N ASN A 139 -4.23 5.81 -20.11
CA ASN A 139 -3.62 4.67 -20.79
C ASN A 139 -3.65 4.86 -22.32
N VAL A 140 -2.81 5.78 -22.79
CA VAL A 140 -2.63 6.12 -24.22
C VAL A 140 -1.16 6.02 -24.60
N VAL A 141 -0.85 6.07 -25.89
CA VAL A 141 0.55 6.11 -26.35
C VAL A 141 1.23 7.40 -25.87
N PHE A 142 2.53 7.35 -25.61
CA PHE A 142 3.24 8.45 -24.94
C PHE A 142 3.17 9.78 -25.71
N ALA A 143 3.07 9.74 -27.05
CA ALA A 143 2.99 10.92 -27.90
C ALA A 143 1.63 11.66 -27.80
N GLU A 144 0.61 11.05 -27.20
CA GLU A 144 -0.72 11.64 -26.99
C GLU A 144 -0.92 12.22 -25.58
N LEU A 145 0.09 12.09 -24.71
CA LEU A 145 0.08 12.67 -23.36
C LEU A 145 0.51 14.13 -23.44
N SER A 146 -0.26 15.02 -22.79
CA SER A 146 0.21 16.39 -22.56
C SER A 146 1.21 16.42 -21.39
N ASP A 147 1.87 17.56 -21.24
CA ASP A 147 2.61 17.91 -20.03
C ASP A 147 1.72 17.91 -18.79
N ASP A 148 0.48 18.41 -18.88
CA ASP A 148 -0.49 18.35 -17.78
C ASP A 148 -0.85 16.93 -17.35
N ASP A 149 -1.04 15.99 -18.29
CA ASP A 149 -1.25 14.58 -17.97
C ASP A 149 -0.04 13.99 -17.23
N PHE A 150 1.16 14.34 -17.69
CA PHE A 150 2.39 13.87 -17.09
C PHE A 150 2.55 14.41 -15.67
N MET A 151 2.40 15.72 -15.51
CA MET A 151 2.58 16.43 -14.25
C MET A 151 1.51 16.10 -13.22
N SER A 152 0.26 15.86 -13.63
CA SER A 152 -0.81 15.45 -12.71
C SER A 152 -0.52 14.10 -12.05
N VAL A 153 -0.01 13.12 -12.80
CA VAL A 153 0.41 11.83 -12.25
C VAL A 153 1.60 11.99 -11.29
N LEU A 154 2.59 12.80 -11.65
CA LEU A 154 3.73 13.08 -10.76
C LEU A 154 3.30 13.80 -9.48
N ARG A 155 2.38 14.77 -9.57
CA ARG A 155 1.80 15.46 -8.42
C ARG A 155 1.17 14.45 -7.46
N THR A 156 0.27 13.60 -7.93
CA THR A 156 -0.40 12.66 -7.03
C THR A 156 0.53 11.55 -6.53
N ASN A 157 1.39 10.97 -7.38
CA ASN A 157 2.17 9.79 -6.99
C ASN A 157 3.50 10.12 -6.30
N THR A 158 4.14 11.23 -6.67
CA THR A 158 5.50 11.57 -6.22
C THR A 158 5.47 12.66 -5.16
N LEU A 159 4.79 13.79 -5.43
CA LEU A 159 4.73 14.90 -4.48
C LEU A 159 4.03 14.47 -3.19
N SER A 160 2.98 13.64 -3.26
CA SER A 160 2.32 13.15 -2.04
C SER A 160 3.25 12.37 -1.10
N VAL A 161 4.16 11.55 -1.63
CA VAL A 161 5.15 10.81 -0.84
C VAL A 161 6.17 11.76 -0.22
N PHE A 162 6.63 12.74 -1.00
CA PHE A 162 7.53 13.78 -0.49
C PHE A 162 6.89 14.55 0.67
N LEU A 163 5.64 15.01 0.51
CA LEU A 163 4.92 15.76 1.54
C LEU A 163 4.65 14.92 2.78
N ALA A 164 4.29 13.64 2.60
CA ALA A 164 4.18 12.69 3.69
C ALA A 164 5.48 12.61 4.51
N ALA A 165 6.63 12.45 3.84
CA ALA A 165 7.92 12.40 4.52
C ALA A 165 8.30 13.73 5.18
N LYS A 166 8.07 14.85 4.48
CA LYS A 166 8.34 16.23 4.95
C LYS A 166 7.70 16.50 6.31
N HIS A 167 6.45 16.08 6.50
CA HIS A 167 5.70 16.33 7.74
C HIS A 167 5.82 15.20 8.76
N ALA A 168 5.79 13.94 8.31
CA ALA A 168 5.81 12.82 9.22
C ALA A 168 7.16 12.61 9.90
N ALA A 169 8.29 12.82 9.20
CA ALA A 169 9.59 12.54 9.79
C ALA A 169 9.91 13.45 10.99
N PRO A 170 9.72 14.79 10.91
CA PRO A 170 9.83 15.64 12.09
C PRO A 170 8.86 15.26 13.20
N ALA A 171 7.60 14.93 12.86
CA ALA A 171 6.59 14.50 13.83
C ALA A 171 6.98 13.20 14.56
N MET A 172 7.52 12.23 13.83
CA MET A 172 7.99 10.95 14.37
C MET A 172 9.24 11.11 15.24
N ALA A 173 10.09 12.11 14.96
CA ALA A 173 11.27 12.42 15.76
C ALA A 173 10.94 13.12 17.09
N ARG A 174 9.73 13.68 17.25
CA ARG A 174 9.30 14.29 18.52
C ARG A 174 9.08 13.22 19.58
N THR A 175 9.64 13.47 20.76
CA THR A 175 9.40 12.68 21.96
C THR A 175 8.31 13.32 22.83
N SER A 176 7.63 12.48 23.61
CA SER A 176 6.62 12.87 24.59
C SER A 176 6.59 11.85 25.73
N GLU A 177 5.80 12.09 26.78
CA GLU A 177 5.62 11.11 27.87
C GLU A 177 5.16 9.74 27.35
N VAL A 178 4.32 9.73 26.31
CA VAL A 178 3.79 8.50 25.69
C VAL A 178 4.66 7.98 24.54
N LYS A 179 5.73 8.69 24.16
CA LYS A 179 6.72 8.28 23.16
C LYS A 179 8.10 8.79 23.56
N PRO A 180 8.79 8.12 24.49
CA PRO A 180 10.07 8.58 25.02
C PRO A 180 11.23 8.43 24.04
N VAL A 181 11.09 7.59 23.01
CA VAL A 181 12.13 7.32 22.00
C VAL A 181 11.67 7.88 20.65
N ALA A 182 12.52 8.70 20.04
CA ALA A 182 12.32 9.19 18.68
C ALA A 182 12.36 8.05 17.66
N GLY A 183 11.53 8.14 16.62
CA GLY A 183 11.58 7.20 15.50
C GLY A 183 10.22 6.87 14.93
N GLY A 184 10.19 6.14 13.82
CA GLY A 184 8.95 5.82 13.13
C GLY A 184 9.21 5.19 11.77
N SER A 185 8.13 4.93 11.03
CA SER A 185 8.20 4.31 9.72
C SER A 185 7.32 5.03 8.71
N ILE A 186 7.96 5.53 7.65
CA ILE A 186 7.27 6.02 6.46
C ILE A 186 7.30 4.91 5.42
N ILE A 187 6.14 4.57 4.90
CA ILE A 187 5.98 3.55 3.87
C ILE A 187 5.44 4.27 2.65
N ALA A 188 6.07 4.07 1.50
CA ALA A 188 5.64 4.68 0.24
C ALA A 188 5.16 3.61 -0.74
N THR A 189 4.02 3.82 -1.39
CA THR A 189 3.57 2.93 -2.46
C THR A 189 4.24 3.34 -3.78
N ALA A 190 5.29 2.60 -4.16
CA ALA A 190 5.88 2.63 -5.49
C ALA A 190 5.12 1.69 -6.44
N SER A 191 5.83 0.94 -7.29
CA SER A 191 5.31 -0.11 -8.18
C SER A 191 6.48 -0.85 -8.81
N VAL A 192 6.27 -2.08 -9.29
CA VAL A 192 7.21 -2.73 -10.21
C VAL A 192 7.46 -1.90 -11.48
N ALA A 193 6.54 -1.01 -11.86
CA ALA A 193 6.73 -0.03 -12.94
C ALA A 193 7.85 0.98 -12.66
N GLY A 194 8.20 1.19 -11.38
CA GLY A 194 9.37 1.99 -10.99
C GLY A 194 10.67 1.18 -10.99
N LEU A 195 10.60 -0.16 -10.95
CA LEU A 195 11.76 -1.05 -10.96
C LEU A 195 12.18 -1.44 -12.38
N ARG A 196 11.19 -1.69 -13.26
CA ARG A 196 11.37 -2.17 -14.63
C ARG A 196 10.29 -1.54 -15.53
N SER A 197 10.61 -1.38 -16.81
CA SER A 197 9.65 -0.88 -17.81
C SER A 197 8.48 -1.85 -18.05
N ASN A 198 7.46 -1.39 -18.80
CA ASN A 198 6.29 -2.16 -19.26
C ASN A 198 5.23 -2.55 -18.20
N ALA A 199 5.28 -1.98 -17.00
CA ALA A 199 4.25 -2.21 -15.98
C ALA A 199 3.32 -0.99 -15.73
N GLY A 200 3.36 0.01 -16.61
CA GLY A 200 2.45 1.16 -16.58
C GLY A 200 2.74 2.16 -17.70
N SER A 201 1.96 3.24 -17.76
CA SER A 201 2.19 4.37 -18.67
C SER A 201 3.53 5.06 -18.36
N THR A 202 4.04 5.85 -19.31
CA THR A 202 5.27 6.63 -19.12
C THR A 202 5.26 7.49 -17.84
N PRO A 203 4.23 8.33 -17.57
CA PRO A 203 4.20 9.14 -16.34
C PRO A 203 4.04 8.28 -15.08
N TYR A 204 3.29 7.18 -15.14
CA TYR A 204 3.17 6.28 -14.00
C TYR A 204 4.52 5.68 -13.64
N SER A 205 5.23 5.10 -14.61
CA SER A 205 6.53 4.47 -14.41
C SER A 205 7.56 5.49 -13.89
N ALA A 206 7.61 6.69 -14.49
CA ALA A 206 8.48 7.78 -14.04
C ALA A 206 8.17 8.19 -12.59
N SER A 207 6.89 8.38 -12.25
CA SER A 207 6.49 8.74 -10.88
C SER A 207 6.85 7.68 -9.85
N LYS A 208 6.69 6.38 -10.18
CA LYS A 208 7.00 5.29 -9.26
C LYS A 208 8.51 5.04 -9.12
N ALA A 209 9.30 5.32 -10.16
CA ALA A 209 10.76 5.38 -10.05
C ALA A 209 11.21 6.54 -9.14
N ALA A 210 10.56 7.71 -9.25
CA ALA A 210 10.84 8.84 -8.37
C ALA A 210 10.52 8.52 -6.90
N VAL A 211 9.43 7.80 -6.61
CA VAL A 211 9.12 7.34 -5.24
C VAL A 211 10.22 6.44 -4.66
N ILE A 212 10.79 5.53 -5.47
CA ILE A 212 11.93 4.69 -5.03
C ILE A 212 13.14 5.56 -4.69
N SER A 213 13.46 6.52 -5.56
CA SER A 213 14.57 7.46 -5.34
C SER A 213 14.35 8.34 -4.10
N LEU A 214 13.12 8.79 -3.85
CA LEU A 214 12.76 9.53 -2.64
C LEU A 214 13.02 8.69 -1.38
N ALA A 215 12.57 7.43 -1.35
CA ALA A 215 12.80 6.55 -0.20
C ALA A 215 14.31 6.37 0.07
N GLN A 216 15.11 6.13 -0.98
CA GLN A 216 16.56 6.00 -0.85
C GLN A 216 17.19 7.30 -0.34
N THR A 217 16.91 8.43 -0.98
CA THR A 217 17.54 9.72 -0.67
C THR A 217 17.16 10.23 0.72
N ILE A 218 15.87 10.19 1.05
CA ILE A 218 15.36 10.65 2.35
C ILE A 218 15.90 9.77 3.48
N SER A 219 16.06 8.45 3.28
CA SER A 219 16.58 7.56 4.32
C SER A 219 17.95 7.99 4.86
N TYR A 220 18.84 8.50 4.00
CA TYR A 220 20.14 9.04 4.41
C TYR A 220 20.03 10.39 5.13
N GLN A 221 19.07 11.23 4.73
CA GLN A 221 18.82 12.53 5.39
C GLN A 221 18.21 12.35 6.79
N LEU A 222 17.60 11.20 7.07
CA LEU A 222 17.04 10.84 8.37
C LEU A 222 18.04 10.13 9.31
N ALA A 223 19.33 10.10 8.97
CA ALA A 223 20.36 9.49 9.81
C ALA A 223 20.31 10.05 11.26
N GLY A 224 20.33 9.14 12.25
CA GLY A 224 20.30 9.50 13.67
C GLY A 224 18.92 9.86 14.24
N THR A 225 17.87 9.98 13.41
CA THR A 225 16.52 10.34 13.89
C THR A 225 15.69 9.16 14.40
N GLY A 226 16.11 7.92 14.10
CA GLY A 226 15.31 6.71 14.34
C GLY A 226 14.13 6.54 13.37
N VAL A 227 13.92 7.47 12.43
CA VAL A 227 12.86 7.38 11.42
C VAL A 227 13.38 6.64 10.19
N ARG A 228 12.58 5.69 9.70
CA ARG A 228 12.87 4.90 8.50
C ARG A 228 11.90 5.27 7.39
N ILE A 229 12.36 5.11 6.15
CA ILE A 229 11.50 5.20 4.97
C ILE A 229 11.79 4.06 4.00
N ASN A 230 10.76 3.37 3.53
CA ASN A 230 10.88 2.30 2.54
C ASN A 230 9.76 2.39 1.49
N ALA A 231 10.03 1.87 0.30
CA ALA A 231 9.06 1.79 -0.77
C ALA A 231 8.57 0.35 -0.95
N ILE A 232 7.27 0.14 -1.03
CA ILE A 232 6.68 -1.12 -1.49
C ILE A 232 6.43 -1.00 -2.99
N CYS A 233 6.81 -2.02 -3.76
CA CYS A 233 6.65 -2.09 -5.20
C CYS A 233 5.66 -3.22 -5.56
N PRO A 234 4.33 -2.97 -5.52
CA PRO A 234 3.35 -3.98 -5.90
C PRO A 234 3.45 -4.38 -7.37
N GLY A 235 3.18 -5.66 -7.64
CA GLY A 235 2.87 -6.15 -8.98
C GLY A 235 1.41 -5.88 -9.38
N LEU A 236 0.81 -6.79 -10.17
CA LEU A 236 -0.61 -6.69 -10.52
C LEU A 236 -1.48 -7.22 -9.36
N ILE A 237 -2.03 -6.30 -8.58
CA ILE A 237 -2.89 -6.59 -7.43
C ILE A 237 -4.34 -6.31 -7.79
N GLU A 238 -5.28 -7.20 -7.46
CA GLU A 238 -6.72 -6.93 -7.64
C GLU A 238 -7.20 -5.90 -6.61
N THR A 239 -7.48 -4.69 -7.09
CA THR A 239 -7.94 -3.54 -6.30
C THR A 239 -8.90 -2.69 -7.13
N GLY A 240 -9.48 -1.62 -6.56
CA GLY A 240 -10.36 -0.73 -7.32
C GLY A 240 -9.67 -0.11 -8.55
N MET A 241 -8.36 0.15 -8.45
CA MET A 241 -7.56 0.70 -9.54
C MET A 241 -7.40 -0.28 -10.72
N THR A 242 -7.32 -1.57 -10.45
CA THR A 242 -7.06 -2.61 -11.46
C THR A 242 -8.30 -3.44 -11.80
N ALA A 243 -9.41 -3.25 -11.09
CA ALA A 243 -10.66 -3.96 -11.31
C ALA A 243 -11.13 -3.95 -12.79
N PRO A 244 -10.97 -2.85 -13.57
CA PRO A 244 -11.29 -2.88 -15.01
C PRO A 244 -10.46 -3.91 -15.80
N VAL A 245 -9.19 -4.11 -15.45
CA VAL A 245 -8.31 -5.11 -16.09
C VAL A 245 -8.81 -6.54 -15.78
N TYR A 246 -9.16 -6.80 -14.53
CA TYR A 246 -9.71 -8.09 -14.10
C TYR A 246 -11.07 -8.36 -14.74
N ALA A 247 -11.97 -7.38 -14.75
CA ALA A 247 -13.28 -7.48 -15.40
C ALA A 247 -13.16 -7.75 -16.90
N ALA A 248 -12.28 -7.02 -17.61
CA ALA A 248 -12.04 -7.25 -19.03
C ALA A 248 -11.40 -8.62 -19.32
N ALA A 249 -10.57 -9.14 -18.41
CA ALA A 249 -10.02 -10.49 -18.53
C ALA A 249 -11.11 -11.56 -18.36
N ARG A 250 -11.99 -11.40 -17.36
CA ARG A 250 -13.16 -12.27 -17.10
C ARG A 250 -14.11 -12.30 -18.29
N ALA A 251 -14.51 -11.13 -18.80
CA ALA A 251 -15.40 -11.00 -19.95
C ALA A 251 -14.86 -11.72 -21.20
N ARG A 252 -13.52 -11.76 -21.36
CA ARG A 252 -12.84 -12.46 -22.46
C ARG A 252 -12.50 -13.93 -22.18
N GLY A 253 -12.89 -14.49 -21.04
CA GLY A 253 -12.52 -15.86 -20.63
C GLY A 253 -11.01 -16.06 -20.42
N SER A 254 -10.29 -14.96 -20.14
CA SER A 254 -8.83 -14.92 -20.08
C SER A 254 -8.28 -14.61 -18.69
N GLU A 255 -9.13 -14.62 -17.65
CA GLU A 255 -8.73 -14.37 -16.26
C GLU A 255 -7.57 -15.27 -15.80
N ARG A 256 -7.55 -16.55 -16.24
CA ARG A 256 -6.44 -17.47 -15.98
C ARG A 256 -5.07 -17.02 -16.53
N LYS A 257 -5.04 -16.00 -17.40
CA LYS A 257 -3.81 -15.39 -17.92
C LYS A 257 -3.34 -14.24 -17.03
N ILE A 258 -4.12 -13.76 -16.07
CA ILE A 258 -3.65 -12.77 -15.11
C ILE A 258 -2.52 -13.38 -14.28
N GLY A 259 -1.41 -12.66 -14.20
CA GLY A 259 -0.24 -13.11 -13.47
C GLY A 259 0.54 -14.25 -14.14
N HIS A 260 0.25 -14.59 -15.40
CA HIS A 260 0.92 -15.72 -16.07
C HIS A 260 2.42 -15.51 -16.26
N LEU A 261 2.90 -14.26 -16.24
CA LEU A 261 4.33 -13.93 -16.36
C LEU A 261 5.07 -14.09 -15.03
N ASN A 262 4.36 -13.97 -13.91
CA ASN A 262 4.93 -14.07 -12.57
C ASN A 262 5.19 -15.55 -12.26
N PRO A 263 6.31 -15.89 -11.61
CA PRO A 263 6.57 -17.23 -11.06
C PRO A 263 5.40 -17.83 -10.25
N THR A 264 4.63 -17.02 -9.52
CA THR A 264 3.45 -17.47 -8.76
C THR A 264 2.21 -17.74 -9.61
N ARG A 265 2.20 -17.36 -10.89
CA ARG A 265 1.13 -17.62 -11.88
C ARG A 265 -0.26 -17.08 -11.49
N ARG A 266 -0.33 -16.02 -10.67
CA ARG A 266 -1.60 -15.38 -10.27
C ARG A 266 -1.43 -13.88 -10.02
N GLY A 267 -2.56 -13.18 -10.02
CA GLY A 267 -2.65 -11.84 -9.43
C GLY A 267 -2.45 -11.86 -7.92
N GLY A 268 -2.00 -10.74 -7.37
CA GLY A 268 -1.94 -10.56 -5.91
C GLY A 268 -3.22 -9.96 -5.33
N HIS A 269 -3.37 -10.03 -4.02
CA HIS A 269 -4.44 -9.40 -3.27
C HIS A 269 -3.93 -8.26 -2.38
N ALA A 270 -4.81 -7.31 -2.07
CA ALA A 270 -4.49 -6.16 -1.22
C ALA A 270 -3.89 -6.57 0.15
N ASP A 271 -4.36 -7.68 0.72
CA ASP A 271 -3.85 -8.24 1.97
C ASP A 271 -2.36 -8.64 1.91
N GLU A 272 -1.87 -9.12 0.76
CA GLU A 272 -0.44 -9.45 0.60
C GLU A 272 0.44 -8.20 0.69
N ILE A 273 -0.03 -7.08 0.14
CA ILE A 273 0.67 -5.80 0.24
C ILE A 273 0.57 -5.26 1.67
N ALA A 274 -0.62 -5.36 2.28
CA ALA A 274 -0.89 -4.92 3.65
C ALA A 274 -0.01 -5.62 4.68
N ARG A 275 0.30 -6.91 4.49
CA ARG A 275 1.21 -7.67 5.36
C ARG A 275 2.66 -7.17 5.30
N VAL A 276 3.12 -6.75 4.12
CA VAL A 276 4.43 -6.10 3.98
C VAL A 276 4.41 -4.70 4.59
N ALA A 277 3.33 -3.94 4.41
CA ALA A 277 3.17 -2.65 5.07
C ALA A 277 3.18 -2.80 6.61
N LEU A 278 2.55 -3.85 7.15
CA LEU A 278 2.58 -4.15 8.59
C LEU A 278 3.99 -4.45 9.08
N PHE A 279 4.76 -5.26 8.34
CA PHE A 279 6.17 -5.52 8.67
C PHE A 279 7.01 -4.24 8.63
N LEU A 280 6.87 -3.43 7.58
CA LEU A 280 7.62 -2.18 7.45
C LEU A 280 7.21 -1.14 8.50
N GLY A 281 5.95 -1.14 8.93
CA GLY A 281 5.42 -0.26 9.99
C GLY A 281 5.80 -0.69 11.41
N SER A 282 6.17 -1.95 11.62
CA SER A 282 6.52 -2.49 12.93
C SER A 282 8.01 -2.36 13.26
N ASP A 283 8.38 -2.71 14.50
CA ASP A 283 9.78 -2.67 14.97
C ASP A 283 10.61 -3.85 14.44
N GLU A 284 9.97 -4.86 13.85
CA GLU A 284 10.65 -6.00 13.22
C GLU A 284 11.45 -5.59 11.97
N SER A 285 11.11 -4.46 11.36
CA SER A 285 11.84 -3.88 10.24
C SER A 285 12.82 -2.78 10.68
N SER A 286 13.22 -2.74 11.96
CA SER A 286 14.12 -1.72 12.53
C SER A 286 15.46 -1.55 11.78
N TYR A 287 15.90 -2.56 11.03
CA TYR A 287 17.11 -2.50 10.18
C TYR A 287 16.84 -2.49 8.67
N VAL A 288 15.59 -2.24 8.27
CA VAL A 288 15.18 -2.08 6.87
C VAL A 288 14.91 -0.59 6.62
N ASN A 289 15.78 0.05 5.83
CA ASN A 289 15.69 1.47 5.52
C ASN A 289 16.18 1.76 4.09
N GLY A 290 15.51 2.66 3.38
CA GLY A 290 15.84 3.06 2.01
C GLY A 290 15.62 1.97 0.95
N GLN A 291 14.86 0.91 1.25
CA GLN A 291 14.70 -0.24 0.37
C GLN A 291 13.44 -0.17 -0.50
N ALA A 292 13.52 -0.72 -1.70
CA ALA A 292 12.40 -0.95 -2.61
C ALA A 292 12.00 -2.43 -2.62
N TRP A 293 10.88 -2.76 -1.96
CA TRP A 293 10.41 -4.13 -1.75
C TRP A 293 9.46 -4.56 -2.86
N ALA A 294 9.92 -5.39 -3.79
CA ALA A 294 9.05 -6.01 -4.78
C ALA A 294 8.07 -7.00 -4.12
N VAL A 295 6.77 -6.78 -4.33
CA VAL A 295 5.69 -7.67 -3.87
C VAL A 295 4.80 -7.99 -5.07
N ASP A 296 5.32 -8.86 -5.94
CA ASP A 296 4.84 -8.99 -7.32
C ASP A 296 4.78 -10.44 -7.82
N GLY A 297 4.91 -11.41 -6.92
CA GLY A 297 4.94 -12.83 -7.27
C GLY A 297 6.16 -13.24 -8.09
N GLY A 298 7.25 -12.46 -8.05
CA GLY A 298 8.51 -12.68 -8.74
C GLY A 298 8.58 -12.09 -10.15
N LEU A 299 7.63 -11.23 -10.53
CA LEU A 299 7.54 -10.65 -11.88
C LEU A 299 8.81 -9.86 -12.25
N SER A 300 9.35 -9.08 -11.31
CA SER A 300 10.54 -8.25 -11.52
C SER A 300 11.87 -8.95 -11.22
N ALA A 301 11.83 -10.19 -10.74
CA ALA A 301 13.01 -10.93 -10.28
C ALA A 301 13.91 -11.44 -11.42
N GLY A 302 13.46 -11.38 -12.67
CA GLY A 302 14.24 -11.87 -13.82
C GLY A 302 13.86 -11.21 -15.13
N HIS A 303 14.75 -11.36 -16.12
CA HIS A 303 14.46 -11.01 -17.51
C HIS A 303 13.57 -12.09 -18.16
N PRO A 304 12.89 -11.78 -19.28
CA PRO A 304 12.23 -12.80 -20.08
C PRO A 304 13.21 -13.92 -20.42
N TYR A 305 12.90 -15.14 -19.96
CA TYR A 305 13.66 -16.34 -20.28
C TYR A 305 12.68 -17.49 -20.55
N VAL A 306 13.06 -18.42 -21.42
CA VAL A 306 12.29 -19.64 -21.66
C VAL A 306 12.79 -20.71 -20.69
N PRO A 307 12.00 -21.15 -19.70
CA PRO A 307 12.45 -22.18 -18.78
C PRO A 307 12.58 -23.52 -19.50
N GLY A 308 13.63 -24.27 -19.17
CA GLY A 308 13.61 -25.72 -19.38
C GLY A 308 12.45 -26.32 -18.60
N ARG A 309 11.73 -27.27 -19.18
CA ARG A 309 10.68 -28.01 -18.44
C ARG A 309 11.38 -29.05 -17.57
N LEU A 310 11.25 -28.94 -16.25
CA LEU A 310 11.43 -30.12 -15.40
C LEU A 310 10.26 -31.06 -15.72
N GLY A 311 10.60 -32.31 -16.06
CA GLY A 311 9.68 -33.34 -16.55
C GLY A 311 8.46 -33.58 -15.65
#